data_AF-A0A532TBB0-F1
#
_entry.id   AF-A0A532TBB0-F1
#
_cell.length_a   1.000
_cell.length_b   1.000
_cell.length_c   1.000
_cell.angle_alpha   90.00
_cell.angle_beta   90.00
_cell.angle_gamma   90.00
#
_symmetry.space_group_name_H-M   'P 1'
#
loop_
_entity.id
_entity.type
_entity.pdbx_description
1 polymer ?
#
loop_
_entity_poly.entity_id
_entity_poly.type
_entity_poly.pdbx_seq_one_letter_code
_entity_poly.pdbx_strand_id
1 'polypeptide(L)'
;MPESNPILYDLNRVFIPCRTVLEMEALTSLFLEYYNYDEIKELPQSQPSSERLIEKFHVIDCEPLEHIIEYFIHIIVNKLKPIVMYERDHHDRFRMGNVEAYAKTRLCLFFALHRLKLKFLVIKNFMDKFKEANYNLDSSEEQEHLGAHTFLSAFYRDYYKKNKMNLKLMLSSKRMSERVSKLMDTSKTITNEDIVNAITFKKFLDDKNRIKFIMKEIKASLFVCRVMFAQMDVYNPFTLAKETDIDAEEMMISQDFIPELIPAISQCYAEKHIPQLEDCFRAYEFMMHRVLEGINYAVEIASGGQIILDLDNTIYNTGNIFEI
;
A
#
# COMPACT_ATOMS: atom_id res chain seq x y z
N MET A 1 -14.11 6.77 18.86
CA MET A 1 -14.47 5.48 19.51
C MET A 1 -13.26 4.98 20.27
N PRO A 2 -13.41 4.32 21.43
CA PRO A 2 -12.28 3.72 22.12
C PRO A 2 -11.76 2.59 21.23
N GLU A 3 -10.63 2.82 20.56
CA GLU A 3 -9.90 1.82 19.79
C GLU A 3 -9.75 0.57 20.65
N SER A 4 -10.20 -0.59 20.18
CA SER A 4 -10.14 -1.78 21.02
C SER A 4 -8.66 -2.07 21.33
N ASN A 5 -8.31 -2.16 22.62
CA ASN A 5 -6.96 -2.50 23.07
C ASN A 5 -6.32 -3.68 22.29
N PRO A 6 -7.09 -4.72 21.86
CA PRO A 6 -6.58 -5.77 20.98
C PRO A 6 -6.00 -5.29 19.65
N ILE A 7 -6.65 -4.36 18.95
CA ILE A 7 -6.17 -3.84 17.65
C ILE A 7 -4.86 -3.10 17.84
N LEU A 8 -4.81 -2.19 18.81
CA LEU A 8 -3.60 -1.44 19.12
C LEU A 8 -2.46 -2.36 19.56
N TYR A 9 -2.76 -3.41 20.31
CA TYR A 9 -1.76 -4.38 20.73
C TYR A 9 -1.19 -5.16 19.54
N ASP A 10 -2.05 -5.67 18.66
CA ASP A 10 -1.66 -6.42 17.46
C ASP A 10 -0.83 -5.55 16.50
N LEU A 11 -1.35 -4.36 16.14
CA LEU A 11 -0.67 -3.44 15.24
C LEU A 11 0.65 -2.93 15.82
N ASN A 12 0.73 -2.57 17.10
CA ASN A 12 2.00 -2.13 17.69
C ASN A 12 3.05 -3.25 17.72
N ARG A 13 2.64 -4.50 17.97
CA ARG A 13 3.55 -5.65 17.97
C ARG A 13 4.21 -5.85 16.61
N VAL A 14 3.49 -5.57 15.53
CA VAL A 14 3.97 -5.72 14.14
C VAL A 14 4.65 -4.44 13.65
N PHE A 15 4.08 -3.27 13.91
CA PHE A 15 4.58 -1.99 13.41
C PHE A 15 5.94 -1.63 13.99
N ILE A 16 6.14 -1.74 15.31
CA ILE A 16 7.41 -1.34 15.96
C ILE A 16 8.64 -2.00 15.30
N PRO A 17 8.67 -3.34 15.08
CA PRO A 17 9.79 -3.97 14.40
C PRO A 17 9.84 -3.73 12.88
N CYS A 18 8.76 -3.21 12.28
CA CYS A 18 8.61 -3.05 10.83
C CYS A 18 8.48 -1.57 10.39
N ARG A 19 8.74 -0.61 11.29
CA ARG A 19 8.59 0.83 11.04
C ARG A 19 9.34 1.29 9.78
N THR A 20 10.51 0.72 9.52
CA THR A 20 11.32 1.04 8.32
C THR A 20 10.59 0.76 7.01
N VAL A 21 9.67 -0.21 6.96
CA VAL A 21 8.81 -0.41 5.77
C VAL A 21 7.99 0.84 5.50
N LEU A 22 7.44 1.45 6.57
CA LEU A 22 6.65 2.67 6.45
C LEU A 22 7.50 3.88 6.09
N GLU A 23 8.72 3.96 6.62
CA GLU A 23 9.68 5.02 6.29
C GLU A 23 10.12 4.93 4.82
N MET A 24 10.36 3.71 4.32
CA MET A 24 10.68 3.48 2.92
C MET A 24 9.49 3.80 1.99
N GLU A 25 8.26 3.45 2.40
CA GLU A 25 7.06 3.86 1.67
C GLU A 25 6.91 5.39 1.64
N ALA A 26 7.14 6.07 2.77
CA ALA A 26 7.07 7.53 2.86
C ALA A 26 8.10 8.19 1.94
N LEU A 27 9.33 7.69 1.96
CA LEU A 27 10.41 8.18 1.11
C LEU A 27 10.11 7.96 -0.38
N THR A 28 9.58 6.79 -0.74
CA THR A 28 9.15 6.49 -2.12
C THR A 28 7.97 7.37 -2.54
N SER A 29 7.02 7.61 -1.64
CA SER A 29 5.89 8.51 -1.88
C SER A 29 6.36 9.95 -2.11
N LEU A 30 7.36 10.44 -1.37
CA LEU A 30 7.97 11.75 -1.60
C LEU A 30 8.70 11.82 -2.95
N PHE A 31 9.45 10.78 -3.32
CA PHE A 31 10.10 10.70 -4.63
C PHE A 31 9.06 10.79 -5.77
N LEU A 32 7.99 10.00 -5.69
CA LEU A 32 6.94 9.94 -6.71
C LEU A 32 6.05 11.20 -6.78
N GLU A 33 6.22 12.15 -5.86
CA GLU A 33 5.62 13.48 -5.99
C GLU A 33 6.31 14.31 -7.09
N TYR A 34 7.60 14.05 -7.35
CA TYR A 34 8.42 14.82 -8.28
C TYR A 34 8.82 14.02 -9.52
N TYR A 35 8.85 12.68 -9.44
CA TYR A 35 9.36 11.79 -10.49
C TYR A 35 8.33 10.74 -10.92
N ASN A 36 8.52 10.14 -12.10
CA ASN A 36 7.62 9.09 -12.60
C ASN A 36 8.00 7.72 -12.02
N TYR A 37 7.01 6.87 -11.79
CA TYR A 37 7.18 5.49 -11.35
C TYR A 37 8.04 4.64 -12.29
N ASP A 38 7.97 4.90 -13.60
CA ASP A 38 8.79 4.22 -14.60
C ASP A 38 10.30 4.35 -14.34
N GLU A 39 10.71 5.37 -13.59
CA GLU A 39 12.11 5.56 -13.23
C GLU A 39 12.62 4.57 -12.18
N ILE A 40 11.73 3.99 -11.37
CA ILE A 40 12.11 3.12 -10.25
C ILE A 40 11.53 1.70 -10.37
N LYS A 41 10.52 1.47 -11.21
CA LYS A 41 9.76 0.22 -11.24
C LYS A 41 10.58 -1.04 -11.53
N GLU A 42 11.66 -0.90 -12.30
CA GLU A 42 12.56 -2.00 -12.69
C GLU A 42 13.73 -2.22 -11.71
N LEU A 43 14.00 -1.26 -10.81
CA LEU A 43 15.10 -1.38 -9.85
C LEU A 43 15.05 -2.68 -9.03
N PRO A 44 13.89 -3.13 -8.53
CA PRO A 44 13.80 -4.36 -7.74
C PRO A 44 14.40 -5.57 -8.45
N GLN A 45 14.20 -5.71 -9.78
CA GLN A 45 14.69 -6.86 -10.54
C GLN A 45 16.22 -7.00 -10.49
N SER A 46 16.91 -5.90 -10.24
CA SER A 46 18.37 -5.87 -10.14
C SER A 46 18.91 -6.01 -8.71
N GLN A 47 18.05 -6.29 -7.72
CA GLN A 47 18.40 -6.37 -6.29
C GLN A 47 19.25 -5.16 -5.85
N PRO A 48 18.67 -3.95 -5.82
CA PRO A 48 19.43 -2.72 -5.77
C PRO A 48 20.17 -2.58 -4.42
N SER A 49 21.41 -2.10 -4.46
CA SER A 49 22.15 -1.74 -3.25
C SER A 49 21.60 -0.45 -2.61
N SER A 50 21.97 -0.20 -1.36
CA SER A 50 21.61 1.02 -0.65
C SER A 50 22.14 2.26 -1.38
N GLU A 51 23.39 2.23 -1.87
CA GLU A 51 24.00 3.35 -2.59
C GLU A 51 23.22 3.69 -3.86
N ARG A 52 22.83 2.66 -4.64
CA ARG A 52 22.04 2.86 -5.85
C ARG A 52 20.68 3.48 -5.57
N LEU A 53 20.04 3.09 -4.45
CA LEU A 53 18.78 3.71 -4.03
C LEU A 53 18.97 5.14 -3.54
N ILE A 54 20.01 5.42 -2.76
CA ILE A 54 20.33 6.78 -2.28
C ILE A 54 20.53 7.74 -3.46
N GLU A 55 21.35 7.33 -4.44
CA GLU A 55 21.58 8.10 -5.66
C GLU A 55 20.29 8.34 -6.43
N LYS A 56 19.49 7.28 -6.61
CA LYS A 56 18.26 7.37 -7.40
C LYS A 56 17.18 8.21 -6.75
N PHE A 57 17.09 8.18 -5.42
CA PHE A 57 16.13 8.98 -4.66
C PHE A 57 16.60 10.42 -4.45
N HIS A 58 17.81 10.77 -4.88
CA HIS A 58 18.40 12.10 -4.75
C HIS A 58 18.48 12.57 -3.28
N VAL A 59 18.80 11.65 -2.35
CA VAL A 59 18.92 11.96 -0.91
C VAL A 59 20.36 11.99 -0.39
N ILE A 60 21.31 12.16 -1.32
CA ILE A 60 22.74 12.31 -1.00
C ILE A 60 22.93 13.49 -0.03
N ASP A 61 23.79 13.29 0.96
CA ASP A 61 24.10 14.25 2.04
C ASP A 61 22.92 14.52 3.00
N CYS A 62 21.88 13.67 2.96
CA CYS A 62 20.76 13.71 3.90
C CYS A 62 20.78 12.50 4.85
N GLU A 63 21.68 12.54 5.83
CA GLU A 63 21.97 11.45 6.79
C GLU A 63 20.71 10.72 7.32
N PRO A 64 19.60 11.38 7.72
CA PRO A 64 18.41 10.68 8.22
C PRO A 64 17.69 9.85 7.14
N LEU A 65 17.68 10.33 5.90
CA LEU A 65 17.03 9.65 4.77
C LEU A 65 17.90 8.53 4.22
N GLU A 66 19.22 8.75 4.17
CA GLU A 66 20.21 7.73 3.83
C GLU A 66 20.11 6.54 4.80
N HIS A 67 20.07 6.81 6.11
CA HIS A 67 19.92 5.77 7.13
C HIS A 67 18.63 4.94 6.98
N ILE A 68 17.52 5.52 6.49
CA ILE A 68 16.30 4.73 6.19
C ILE A 68 16.64 3.69 5.12
N ILE A 69 17.23 4.12 4.01
CA ILE A 69 17.53 3.25 2.87
C ILE A 69 18.54 2.17 3.28
N GLU A 70 19.61 2.57 3.95
CA GLU A 70 20.65 1.65 4.42
C GLU A 70 20.09 0.60 5.37
N TYR A 71 19.32 1.02 6.38
CA TYR A 71 18.72 0.08 7.32
C TYR A 71 17.69 -0.82 6.64
N PHE A 72 16.88 -0.28 5.73
CA PHE A 72 15.94 -1.06 4.95
C PHE A 72 16.65 -2.16 4.13
N ILE A 73 17.68 -1.82 3.38
CA ILE A 73 18.40 -2.79 2.54
C ILE A 73 19.25 -3.75 3.39
N HIS A 74 20.13 -3.22 4.23
CA HIS A 74 21.13 -4.04 4.93
C HIS A 74 20.54 -4.88 6.05
N ILE A 75 19.43 -4.44 6.66
CA ILE A 75 18.84 -5.11 7.82
C ILE A 75 17.49 -5.75 7.50
N ILE A 76 16.58 -5.06 6.81
CA ILE A 76 15.23 -5.59 6.58
C ILE A 76 15.21 -6.54 5.38
N VAL A 77 15.66 -6.08 4.22
CA VAL A 77 15.68 -6.86 2.99
C VAL A 77 16.60 -8.06 3.15
N ASN A 78 17.85 -7.87 3.57
CA ASN A 78 18.80 -8.97 3.77
C ASN A 78 18.39 -10.06 4.79
N LYS A 79 17.40 -9.80 5.66
CA LYS A 79 16.85 -10.84 6.54
C LYS A 79 15.91 -11.81 5.81
N LEU A 80 15.37 -11.42 4.67
CA LEU A 80 14.48 -12.26 3.87
C LEU A 80 15.28 -13.41 3.26
N LYS A 81 14.85 -14.63 3.60
CA LYS A 81 15.45 -15.85 3.04
C LYS A 81 14.78 -16.18 1.71
N PRO A 82 15.56 -16.54 0.67
CA PRO A 82 15.04 -17.03 -0.60
C PRO A 82 14.01 -18.14 -0.43
N ILE A 83 13.01 -18.15 -1.31
CA ILE A 83 12.12 -19.30 -1.44
C ILE A 83 12.83 -20.25 -2.39
N VAL A 84 13.16 -21.46 -1.92
CA VAL A 84 13.80 -22.47 -2.77
C VAL A 84 12.78 -22.92 -3.83
N MET A 85 12.89 -22.37 -5.03
CA MET A 85 12.12 -22.78 -6.21
C MET A 85 12.97 -23.70 -7.09
N TYR A 86 13.26 -24.93 -6.64
CA TYR A 86 13.80 -25.96 -7.53
C TYR A 86 12.74 -26.99 -7.86
N GLU A 87 12.34 -27.07 -9.14
CA GLU A 87 11.97 -28.34 -9.75
C GLU A 87 13.22 -29.21 -9.82
N ARG A 88 13.40 -30.08 -8.83
CA ARG A 88 14.18 -31.29 -9.06
C ARG A 88 13.18 -32.35 -9.47
N ASP A 89 13.25 -32.75 -10.73
CA ASP A 89 12.64 -33.96 -11.28
C ASP A 89 12.46 -35.01 -10.18
N HIS A 90 11.24 -35.16 -9.70
CA HIS A 90 10.62 -36.40 -9.23
C HIS A 90 9.19 -36.09 -8.78
N HIS A 91 8.27 -36.79 -9.44
CA HIS A 91 6.85 -36.94 -9.18
C HIS A 91 6.35 -36.58 -7.77
N ASP A 92 5.25 -35.81 -7.77
CA ASP A 92 4.30 -35.59 -6.69
C ASP A 92 4.75 -34.78 -5.45
N ARG A 93 4.12 -33.59 -5.37
CA ARG A 93 3.99 -32.64 -4.25
C ARG A 93 5.20 -31.74 -3.97
N PHE A 94 4.93 -30.44 -4.13
CA PHE A 94 5.64 -29.30 -3.55
C PHE A 94 6.16 -29.61 -2.14
N ARG A 95 7.45 -29.95 -2.02
CA ARG A 95 8.17 -29.85 -0.74
C ARG A 95 8.75 -28.45 -0.65
N MET A 96 7.91 -27.49 -0.28
CA MET A 96 8.39 -26.21 0.25
C MET A 96 9.12 -26.52 1.57
N GLY A 97 10.40 -26.15 1.68
CA GLY A 97 11.12 -26.27 2.95
C GLY A 97 10.34 -25.55 4.06
N ASN A 98 10.51 -25.96 5.32
CA ASN A 98 9.86 -25.33 6.48
C ASN A 98 10.26 -23.84 6.59
N VAL A 99 9.58 -22.99 5.84
CA VAL A 99 9.55 -21.57 6.05
C VAL A 99 8.36 -21.35 6.97
N GLU A 100 8.62 -21.18 8.26
CA GLU A 100 7.58 -20.69 9.16
C GLU A 100 7.15 -19.30 8.68
N ALA A 101 5.86 -19.14 8.33
CA ALA A 101 5.28 -17.86 7.93
C ALA A 101 5.44 -16.79 9.02
N TYR A 102 5.62 -17.19 10.28
CA TYR A 102 5.89 -16.29 11.40
C TYR A 102 7.36 -16.20 11.80
N ALA A 103 8.28 -16.69 10.96
CA ALA A 103 9.70 -16.42 11.18
C ALA A 103 9.91 -14.90 11.21
N LYS A 104 10.65 -14.41 12.23
CA LYS A 104 10.97 -12.97 12.40
C LYS A 104 11.50 -12.30 11.13
N THR A 105 12.04 -13.09 10.21
CA THR A 105 12.57 -12.66 8.91
C THR A 105 11.48 -12.15 7.94
N ARG A 106 10.24 -12.64 8.00
CA ARG A 106 9.18 -12.32 7.02
C ARG A 106 8.12 -11.33 7.48
N LEU A 107 8.13 -10.96 8.77
CA LEU A 107 7.15 -10.05 9.35
C LEU A 107 7.07 -8.70 8.60
N CYS A 108 8.21 -8.15 8.18
CA CYS A 108 8.25 -6.91 7.42
C CYS A 108 7.58 -7.03 6.05
N LEU A 109 7.72 -8.17 5.38
CA LEU A 109 7.09 -8.43 4.09
C LEU A 109 5.58 -8.54 4.23
N PHE A 110 5.09 -9.26 5.24
CA PHE A 110 3.66 -9.34 5.53
C PHE A 110 3.08 -7.97 5.92
N PHE A 111 3.84 -7.15 6.64
CA PHE A 111 3.44 -5.77 6.91
C PHE A 111 3.35 -4.91 5.63
N ALA A 112 4.31 -5.03 4.71
CA ALA A 112 4.25 -4.34 3.41
C ALA A 112 3.04 -4.80 2.56
N LEU A 113 2.83 -6.12 2.45
CA LEU A 113 1.69 -6.73 1.75
C LEU A 113 0.35 -6.32 2.36
N HIS A 114 0.27 -6.28 3.69
CA HIS A 114 -0.92 -5.83 4.40
C HIS A 114 -1.28 -4.40 4.01
N ARG A 115 -0.29 -3.51 3.98
CA ARG A 115 -0.48 -2.10 3.63
C ARG A 115 -0.91 -1.93 2.18
N LEU A 116 -0.28 -2.66 1.26
CA LEU A 116 -0.68 -2.67 -0.15
C LEU A 116 -2.14 -3.12 -0.31
N LYS A 117 -2.50 -4.26 0.30
CA LYS A 117 -3.86 -4.80 0.26
C LYS A 117 -4.88 -3.82 0.82
N LEU A 118 -4.58 -3.21 1.97
CA LEU A 118 -5.47 -2.27 2.64
C LEU A 118 -5.78 -1.04 1.77
N LYS A 119 -4.81 -0.54 0.99
CA LYS A 119 -5.05 0.57 0.05
C LYS A 119 -6.09 0.21 -1.02
N PHE A 120 -6.04 -1.00 -1.57
CA PHE A 120 -7.04 -1.49 -2.53
C PHE A 120 -8.40 -1.75 -1.87
N LEU A 121 -8.42 -2.34 -0.67
CA LEU A 121 -9.67 -2.57 0.07
C LEU A 121 -10.38 -1.26 0.46
N VAL A 122 -9.66 -0.18 0.74
CA VAL A 122 -10.27 1.15 0.95
C VAL A 122 -10.96 1.65 -0.32
N ILE A 123 -10.33 1.52 -1.48
CA ILE A 123 -10.95 1.85 -2.77
C ILE A 123 -12.19 0.99 -2.99
N LYS A 124 -12.08 -0.32 -2.72
CA LYS A 124 -13.18 -1.27 -2.85
C LYS A 124 -14.37 -0.93 -1.99
N ASN A 125 -14.14 -0.67 -0.71
CA ASN A 125 -15.19 -0.30 0.21
C ASN A 125 -15.95 0.97 -0.22
N PHE A 126 -15.25 1.98 -0.77
CA PHE A 126 -15.94 3.17 -1.30
C PHE A 126 -16.83 2.83 -2.51
N MET A 127 -16.28 2.07 -3.46
CA MET A 127 -16.98 1.70 -4.69
C MET A 127 -18.20 0.81 -4.42
N ASP A 128 -18.05 -0.16 -3.54
CA ASP A 128 -19.13 -1.07 -3.16
C ASP A 128 -20.27 -0.29 -2.48
N LYS A 129 -19.96 0.58 -1.52
CA LYS A 129 -20.96 1.45 -0.87
C LYS A 129 -21.68 2.36 -1.87
N PHE A 130 -20.94 2.93 -2.83
CA PHE A 130 -21.54 3.78 -3.86
C PHE A 130 -22.49 3.00 -4.79
N LYS A 131 -22.11 1.77 -5.18
CA LYS A 131 -22.95 0.87 -5.98
C LYS A 131 -24.18 0.40 -5.20
N GLU A 132 -24.02 -0.02 -3.94
CA GLU A 132 -25.10 -0.44 -3.04
C GLU A 132 -26.12 0.68 -2.78
N ALA A 133 -25.67 1.94 -2.75
CA ALA A 133 -26.52 3.12 -2.67
C ALA A 133 -27.22 3.48 -4.01
N ASN A 134 -27.20 2.59 -5.01
CA ASN A 134 -27.71 2.80 -6.36
C ASN A 134 -27.09 4.04 -7.04
N TYR A 135 -25.77 4.18 -6.92
CA TYR A 135 -25.00 5.29 -7.49
C TYR A 135 -25.40 6.67 -6.93
N ASN A 136 -25.85 6.72 -5.67
CA ASN A 136 -26.08 7.96 -4.95
C ASN A 136 -24.92 8.22 -3.98
N LEU A 137 -24.33 9.41 -4.06
CA LEU A 137 -23.32 9.85 -3.10
C LEU A 137 -24.01 10.27 -1.80
N ASP A 138 -23.53 9.73 -0.68
CA ASP A 138 -24.04 10.09 0.64
C ASP A 138 -23.52 11.47 1.04
N SER A 139 -24.33 12.50 0.80
CA SER A 139 -24.03 13.90 1.09
C SER A 139 -24.47 14.26 2.52
N SER A 140 -23.70 13.87 3.53
CA SER A 140 -23.96 14.37 4.89
C SER A 140 -23.73 15.88 4.99
N GLU A 141 -24.49 16.61 5.81
CA GLU A 141 -24.49 18.09 5.90
C GLU A 141 -23.12 18.69 6.27
N GLU A 142 -22.23 17.97 6.98
CA GLU A 142 -20.83 18.40 7.20
C GLU A 142 -20.02 18.54 5.91
N GLN A 143 -20.49 17.97 4.80
CA GLN A 143 -19.82 17.93 3.50
C GLN A 143 -20.12 19.14 2.62
N GLU A 144 -21.20 19.88 2.88
CA GLU A 144 -21.61 21.04 2.08
C GLU A 144 -20.64 22.23 2.24
N HIS A 145 -20.06 22.41 3.42
CA HIS A 145 -19.15 23.52 3.71
C HIS A 145 -17.73 23.37 3.11
N LEU A 146 -17.38 22.19 2.56
CA LEU A 146 -16.04 21.86 2.06
C LEU A 146 -15.97 21.62 0.53
N GLY A 147 -17.04 21.92 -0.21
CA GLY A 147 -17.05 21.80 -1.67
C GLY A 147 -17.18 20.36 -2.19
N ALA A 148 -17.91 19.49 -1.48
CA ALA A 148 -18.06 18.07 -1.80
C ALA A 148 -19.06 17.77 -2.93
N HIS A 149 -18.97 18.46 -4.07
CA HIS A 149 -20.00 18.36 -5.11
C HIS A 149 -19.71 17.31 -6.20
N THR A 150 -18.51 16.70 -6.22
CA THR A 150 -18.13 15.73 -7.26
C THR A 150 -17.75 14.37 -6.68
N PHE A 151 -18.00 13.31 -7.46
CA PHE A 151 -17.59 11.94 -7.15
C PHE A 151 -16.10 11.86 -6.78
N LEU A 152 -15.23 12.52 -7.55
CA LEU A 152 -13.79 12.59 -7.27
C LEU A 152 -13.46 13.21 -5.91
N SER A 153 -14.21 14.25 -5.52
CA SER A 153 -14.07 14.88 -4.20
C SER A 153 -14.42 13.90 -3.08
N ALA A 154 -15.54 13.19 -3.21
CA ALA A 154 -16.00 12.22 -2.23
C ALA A 154 -15.04 11.03 -2.12
N PHE A 155 -14.64 10.46 -3.27
CA PHE A 155 -13.70 9.35 -3.35
C PHE A 155 -12.36 9.67 -2.70
N TYR A 156 -11.74 10.79 -3.08
CA TYR A 156 -10.47 11.22 -2.50
C TYR A 156 -10.57 11.44 -1.00
N ARG A 157 -11.64 12.11 -0.54
CA ARG A 157 -11.82 12.43 0.87
C ARG A 157 -11.98 11.16 1.70
N ASP A 158 -12.77 10.19 1.23
CA ASP A 158 -12.92 8.91 1.92
C ASP A 158 -11.57 8.18 1.98
N TYR A 159 -10.91 7.99 0.84
CA TYR A 159 -9.59 7.35 0.79
C TYR A 159 -8.58 8.03 1.73
N TYR A 160 -8.49 9.36 1.66
CA TYR A 160 -7.59 10.14 2.51
C TYR A 160 -7.91 9.98 4.00
N LYS A 161 -9.20 10.04 4.37
CA LYS A 161 -9.65 9.88 5.78
C LYS A 161 -9.30 8.50 6.29
N LYS A 162 -9.60 7.44 5.53
CA LYS A 162 -9.33 6.04 5.88
C LYS A 162 -7.83 5.77 5.97
N ASN A 163 -7.03 6.24 5.01
CA ASN A 163 -5.57 6.10 5.05
C ASN A 163 -4.95 6.85 6.24
N LYS A 164 -5.40 8.09 6.50
CA LYS A 164 -4.93 8.86 7.66
C LYS A 164 -5.31 8.20 8.99
N MET A 165 -6.51 7.62 9.09
CA MET A 165 -6.94 6.85 10.26
C MET A 165 -6.04 5.64 10.47
N ASN A 166 -5.77 4.87 9.41
CA ASN A 166 -4.86 3.73 9.44
C ASN A 166 -3.46 4.13 9.93
N LEU A 167 -2.89 5.19 9.36
CA LEU A 167 -1.57 5.72 9.78
C LEU A 167 -1.57 6.13 11.25
N LYS A 168 -2.62 6.79 11.73
CA LYS A 168 -2.73 7.20 13.15
C LYS A 168 -2.82 6.00 14.10
N LEU A 169 -3.50 4.93 13.69
CA LEU A 169 -3.56 3.69 14.47
C LEU A 169 -2.17 3.04 14.58
N MET A 170 -1.41 3.02 13.48
CA MET A 170 -0.05 2.45 13.44
C MET A 170 0.98 3.32 14.17
N LEU A 171 0.91 4.64 13.99
CA LEU A 171 1.88 5.61 14.50
C LEU A 171 1.45 6.23 15.84
N SER A 172 0.51 5.60 16.54
CA SER A 172 -0.09 6.17 17.75
C SER A 172 0.99 6.51 18.77
N SER A 173 1.13 7.80 19.03
CA SER A 173 2.05 8.29 20.04
C SER A 173 1.45 7.94 21.39
N LYS A 174 1.98 6.94 22.08
CA LYS A 174 1.92 6.98 23.56
C LYS A 174 2.35 8.39 23.96
N ARG A 175 1.61 9.05 24.86
CA ARG A 175 1.97 10.39 25.37
C ARG A 175 3.44 10.37 25.81
N MET A 176 4.32 10.87 24.96
CA MET A 176 5.71 11.05 25.30
C MET A 176 5.77 12.28 26.19
N SER A 177 6.45 12.17 27.33
CA SER A 177 6.68 13.37 28.16
C SER A 177 7.42 14.42 27.33
N GLU A 178 7.14 15.71 27.56
CA GLU A 178 7.81 16.82 26.86
C GLU A 178 9.34 16.71 26.92
N ARG A 179 9.87 16.18 28.03
CA ARG A 179 11.30 15.96 28.21
C ARG A 179 11.86 14.94 27.21
N VAL A 180 11.16 13.84 26.96
CA VAL A 180 11.59 12.82 25.99
C VAL A 180 11.41 13.32 24.57
N SER A 181 10.33 14.06 24.29
CA SER A 181 10.13 14.72 22.99
C SER A 181 11.27 15.69 22.67
N LYS A 182 11.66 16.58 23.60
CA LYS A 182 12.80 17.51 23.41
C LYS A 182 14.15 16.81 23.25
N LEU A 183 14.33 15.62 23.84
CA LEU A 183 15.55 14.83 23.67
C LEU A 183 15.59 14.11 22.32
N MET A 184 14.43 13.83 21.74
CA MET A 184 14.29 13.22 20.42
C MET A 184 14.18 14.24 19.28
N ASP A 185 13.93 15.51 19.58
CA ASP A 185 13.80 16.58 18.57
C ASP A 185 15.19 17.04 18.13
N THR A 186 15.79 16.28 17.21
CA THR A 186 17.06 16.62 16.57
C THR A 186 16.89 16.63 15.06
N SER A 187 17.70 17.43 14.35
CA SER A 187 17.70 17.45 12.87
C SER A 187 18.10 16.12 12.23
N LYS A 188 18.48 15.13 13.05
CA LYS A 188 18.95 13.80 12.64
C LYS A 188 17.90 12.70 12.80
N THR A 189 16.71 13.01 13.34
CA THR A 189 15.70 12.02 13.72
C THR A 189 14.40 12.24 12.99
N ILE A 190 13.84 11.16 12.44
CA ILE A 190 12.54 11.18 11.76
C ILE A 190 11.46 10.82 12.78
N THR A 191 10.50 11.71 12.97
CA THR A 191 9.40 11.52 13.91
C THR A 191 8.21 10.80 13.27
N ASN A 192 7.29 10.29 14.11
CA ASN A 192 6.03 9.73 13.60
C ASN A 192 5.23 10.79 12.83
N GLU A 193 5.29 12.06 13.25
CA GLU A 193 4.60 13.15 12.58
C GLU A 193 5.21 13.42 11.20
N ASP A 194 6.54 13.35 11.06
CA ASP A 194 7.21 13.47 9.76
C ASP A 194 6.75 12.38 8.79
N ILE A 195 6.64 11.14 9.26
CA ILE A 195 6.14 10.02 8.46
C ILE A 195 4.68 10.26 8.03
N VAL A 196 3.80 10.66 8.96
CA VAL A 196 2.41 11.00 8.62
C VAL A 196 2.39 12.12 7.59
N ASN A 197 3.16 13.19 7.81
CA ASN A 197 3.19 14.36 6.94
C ASN A 197 3.75 14.03 5.55
N ALA A 198 4.76 13.17 5.45
CA ALA A 198 5.32 12.71 4.18
C ALA A 198 4.30 11.89 3.38
N ILE A 199 3.68 10.89 4.01
CA ILE A 199 2.70 10.00 3.36
C ILE A 199 1.40 10.76 3.02
N THR A 200 0.97 11.65 3.92
CA THR A 200 -0.23 12.46 3.71
C THR A 200 0.04 13.81 3.07
N PHE A 201 1.27 14.04 2.56
CA PHE A 201 1.69 15.31 2.00
C PHE A 201 0.73 15.73 0.89
N LYS A 202 0.14 16.91 1.05
CA LYS A 202 -0.82 17.48 0.12
C LYS A 202 -0.17 18.59 -0.67
N LYS A 203 -0.39 18.58 -1.99
CA LYS A 203 0.01 19.68 -2.86
C LYS A 203 -1.12 20.19 -3.75
N PHE A 204 -2.41 20.24 -3.35
CA PHE A 204 -3.48 20.33 -4.38
C PHE A 204 -4.64 21.31 -4.20
N LEU A 205 -5.01 21.91 -5.35
CA LEU A 205 -6.22 22.70 -5.65
C LEU A 205 -7.10 22.06 -6.77
N ASP A 206 -6.70 20.94 -7.43
CA ASP A 206 -7.37 20.38 -8.64
C ASP A 206 -7.62 18.84 -8.57
N ASP A 207 -8.65 18.37 -9.28
CA ASP A 207 -9.18 17.00 -9.31
C ASP A 207 -8.21 15.95 -9.88
N LYS A 208 -7.49 16.28 -10.96
CA LYS A 208 -6.47 15.38 -11.55
C LYS A 208 -5.41 14.98 -10.54
N ASN A 209 -5.11 15.88 -9.61
CA ASN A 209 -4.09 15.62 -8.62
C ASN A 209 -4.56 14.73 -7.45
N ARG A 210 -5.87 14.65 -7.22
CA ARG A 210 -6.45 13.77 -6.19
C ARG A 210 -6.23 12.31 -6.53
N ILE A 211 -6.36 11.94 -7.81
CA ILE A 211 -6.07 10.59 -8.28
C ILE A 211 -4.56 10.32 -8.22
N LYS A 212 -3.73 11.28 -8.65
CA LYS A 212 -2.26 11.15 -8.54
C LYS A 212 -1.81 10.83 -7.11
N PHE A 213 -2.42 11.43 -6.10
CA PHE A 213 -2.14 11.11 -4.70
C PHE A 213 -2.39 9.62 -4.36
N ILE A 214 -3.56 9.09 -4.74
CA ILE A 214 -3.92 7.68 -4.51
C ILE A 214 -2.94 6.75 -5.24
N MET A 215 -2.63 7.08 -6.49
CA MET A 215 -1.71 6.33 -7.34
C MET A 215 -0.30 6.28 -6.76
N LYS A 216 0.20 7.43 -6.31
CA LYS A 216 1.50 7.59 -5.67
C LYS A 216 1.63 6.69 -4.45
N GLU A 217 0.60 6.66 -3.62
CA GLU A 217 0.55 5.82 -2.42
C GLU A 217 0.58 4.32 -2.74
N ILE A 218 -0.20 3.87 -3.72
CA ILE A 218 -0.20 2.45 -4.11
C ILE A 218 1.16 2.07 -4.74
N LYS A 219 1.69 2.92 -5.62
CA LYS A 219 3.01 2.76 -6.26
C LYS A 219 4.14 2.62 -5.26
N ALA A 220 4.13 3.42 -4.19
CA ALA A 220 5.11 3.34 -3.12
C ALA A 220 5.07 1.99 -2.40
N SER A 221 3.88 1.52 -2.01
CA SER A 221 3.73 0.19 -1.38
C SER A 221 4.11 -0.95 -2.32
N LEU A 222 3.74 -0.86 -3.61
CA LEU A 222 4.07 -1.85 -4.62
C LEU A 222 5.59 -1.96 -4.81
N PHE A 223 6.28 -0.82 -4.92
CA PHE A 223 7.74 -0.77 -5.02
C PHE A 223 8.43 -1.45 -3.84
N VAL A 224 8.02 -1.09 -2.61
CA VAL A 224 8.58 -1.68 -1.38
C VAL A 224 8.37 -3.19 -1.36
N CYS A 225 7.18 -3.69 -1.74
CA CYS A 225 6.93 -5.12 -1.86
C CYS A 225 7.85 -5.79 -2.90
N ARG A 226 7.97 -5.20 -4.11
CA ARG A 226 8.82 -5.75 -5.18
C ARG A 226 10.30 -5.81 -4.75
N VAL A 227 10.84 -4.80 -4.08
CA VAL A 227 12.22 -4.82 -3.55
C VAL A 227 12.41 -5.99 -2.58
N MET A 228 11.46 -6.20 -1.67
CA MET A 228 11.54 -7.28 -0.69
C MET A 228 11.42 -8.68 -1.33
N PHE A 229 10.53 -8.84 -2.32
CA PHE A 229 10.37 -10.10 -3.04
C PHE A 229 11.55 -10.43 -3.96
N ALA A 230 12.20 -9.43 -4.56
CA ALA A 230 13.38 -9.65 -5.38
C ALA A 230 14.53 -10.30 -4.60
N GLN A 231 14.70 -9.95 -3.32
CA GLN A 231 15.65 -10.61 -2.42
C GLN A 231 15.31 -12.08 -2.15
N MET A 232 14.07 -12.46 -2.38
CA MET A 232 13.59 -13.83 -2.24
C MET A 232 13.63 -14.62 -3.56
N ASP A 233 14.20 -14.03 -4.61
CA ASP A 233 14.22 -14.52 -5.99
C ASP A 233 12.82 -14.66 -6.63
N VAL A 234 11.86 -13.85 -6.18
CA VAL A 234 10.50 -13.80 -6.73
C VAL A 234 10.29 -12.46 -7.43
N TYR A 235 10.42 -12.44 -8.77
CA TYR A 235 10.36 -11.19 -9.54
C TYR A 235 8.93 -10.75 -9.90
N ASN A 236 8.02 -11.72 -10.03
CA ASN A 236 6.61 -11.47 -10.35
C ASN A 236 5.70 -12.03 -9.23
N PRO A 237 5.75 -11.46 -8.02
CA PRO A 237 5.09 -12.06 -6.84
C PRO A 237 3.56 -12.06 -6.92
N PHE A 238 2.98 -11.22 -7.77
CA PHE A 238 1.53 -11.02 -7.87
C PHE A 238 0.89 -11.76 -9.06
N THR A 239 1.68 -12.25 -10.02
CA THR A 239 1.16 -12.94 -11.20
C THR A 239 0.71 -14.36 -10.82
N LEU A 240 -0.57 -14.67 -11.06
CA LEU A 240 -1.13 -16.00 -10.79
C LEU A 240 -0.53 -17.04 -11.74
N ALA A 241 -0.05 -18.17 -11.19
CA ALA A 241 0.56 -19.25 -11.98
C ALA A 241 -0.37 -19.94 -13.01
N LYS A 242 -1.66 -19.61 -13.05
CA LYS A 242 -2.68 -20.26 -13.89
C LYS A 242 -3.20 -19.40 -15.05
N GLU A 243 -2.79 -18.15 -15.18
CA GLU A 243 -3.26 -17.27 -16.24
C GLU A 243 -2.10 -16.55 -16.94
N THR A 244 -2.35 -16.13 -18.19
CA THR A 244 -1.50 -15.23 -18.98
C THR A 244 -0.86 -14.13 -18.12
N ASP A 245 0.37 -13.74 -18.47
CA ASP A 245 1.23 -12.69 -17.87
C ASP A 245 0.55 -11.31 -17.69
N ILE A 246 -0.54 -11.25 -16.93
CA ILE A 246 -1.29 -10.04 -16.62
C ILE A 246 -0.81 -9.59 -15.24
N ASP A 247 0.04 -8.57 -15.23
CA ASP A 247 0.40 -7.84 -14.01
C ASP A 247 -0.75 -6.88 -13.67
N ALA A 248 -1.77 -7.41 -12.99
CA ALA A 248 -3.00 -6.69 -12.68
C ALA A 248 -2.73 -5.47 -11.79
N GLU A 249 -1.75 -5.58 -10.88
CA GLU A 249 -1.32 -4.53 -9.98
C GLU A 249 -0.73 -3.38 -10.79
N GLU A 250 0.21 -3.67 -11.70
CA GLU A 250 0.81 -2.66 -12.58
C GLU A 250 -0.22 -2.05 -13.52
N MET A 251 -1.15 -2.84 -14.07
CA MET A 251 -2.26 -2.31 -14.89
C MET A 251 -3.17 -1.38 -14.09
N MET A 252 -3.53 -1.73 -12.84
CA MET A 252 -4.33 -0.86 -11.98
C MET A 252 -3.67 0.49 -11.75
N ILE A 253 -2.34 0.51 -11.63
CA ILE A 253 -1.55 1.72 -11.39
C ILE A 253 -0.88 2.33 -12.65
N SER A 254 -1.14 1.76 -13.83
CA SER A 254 -0.65 2.31 -15.09
C SER A 254 -1.42 3.59 -15.42
N GLN A 255 -1.08 4.24 -16.53
CA GLN A 255 -1.84 5.40 -16.97
C GLN A 255 -3.29 5.06 -17.34
N ASP A 256 -3.61 3.77 -17.51
CA ASP A 256 -4.77 3.33 -18.30
C ASP A 256 -5.97 2.93 -17.43
N PHE A 257 -5.77 2.51 -16.17
CA PHE A 257 -6.88 2.00 -15.35
C PHE A 257 -7.39 2.96 -14.28
N ILE A 258 -6.83 2.99 -13.05
CA ILE A 258 -7.32 3.94 -12.03
C ILE A 258 -7.30 5.40 -12.53
N PRO A 259 -6.26 5.88 -13.24
CA PRO A 259 -6.22 7.26 -13.73
C PRO A 259 -7.27 7.62 -14.77
N GLU A 260 -7.79 6.67 -15.55
CA GLU A 260 -8.83 6.93 -16.56
C GLU A 260 -10.22 6.50 -16.12
N LEU A 261 -10.33 5.34 -15.49
CA LEU A 261 -11.60 4.76 -15.08
C LEU A 261 -12.28 5.59 -13.99
N ILE A 262 -11.52 6.10 -13.02
CA ILE A 262 -12.09 6.92 -11.93
C ILE A 262 -12.66 8.24 -12.46
N PRO A 263 -11.97 9.00 -13.35
CA PRO A 263 -12.57 10.12 -14.07
C PRO A 263 -13.77 9.72 -14.93
N ALA A 264 -13.70 8.59 -15.65
CA ALA A 264 -14.81 8.13 -16.48
C ALA A 264 -16.07 7.84 -15.64
N ILE A 265 -15.92 7.17 -14.49
CA ILE A 265 -16.99 6.96 -13.50
C ILE A 265 -17.55 8.31 -13.04
N SER A 266 -16.68 9.27 -12.70
CA SER A 266 -17.10 10.60 -12.27
C SER A 266 -17.89 11.34 -13.35
N GLN A 267 -17.49 11.21 -14.62
CA GLN A 267 -18.17 11.83 -15.75
C GLN A 267 -19.53 11.17 -16.01
N CYS A 268 -19.59 9.84 -16.08
CA CYS A 268 -20.83 9.10 -16.27
C CYS A 268 -21.84 9.39 -15.16
N TYR A 269 -21.36 9.52 -13.92
CA TYR A 269 -22.17 9.94 -12.77
C TYR A 269 -22.73 11.36 -12.94
N ALA A 270 -21.88 12.34 -13.31
CA ALA A 270 -22.29 13.73 -13.49
C ALA A 270 -23.31 13.90 -14.64
N GLU A 271 -23.13 13.15 -15.72
CA GLU A 271 -24.01 13.13 -16.89
C GLU A 271 -25.27 12.25 -16.70
N LYS A 272 -25.38 11.55 -15.57
CA LYS A 272 -26.45 10.58 -15.25
C LYS A 272 -26.58 9.48 -16.31
N HIS A 273 -25.47 9.11 -16.95
CA HIS A 273 -25.43 8.05 -17.96
C HIS A 273 -25.29 6.66 -17.30
N ILE A 274 -26.38 6.17 -16.69
CA ILE A 274 -26.37 4.93 -15.88
C ILE A 274 -25.81 3.70 -16.62
N PRO A 275 -26.16 3.41 -17.90
CA PRO A 275 -25.60 2.23 -18.58
C PRO A 275 -24.08 2.22 -18.69
N GLN A 276 -23.46 3.35 -19.05
CA GLN A 276 -22.00 3.49 -19.12
C GLN A 276 -21.36 3.44 -17.73
N LEU A 277 -22.03 4.01 -16.73
CA LEU A 277 -21.58 3.89 -15.33
C LEU A 277 -21.52 2.42 -14.89
N GLU A 278 -22.54 1.62 -15.19
CA GLU A 278 -22.54 0.18 -14.93
C GLU A 278 -21.43 -0.55 -15.68
N ASP A 279 -21.17 -0.19 -16.94
CA ASP A 279 -20.07 -0.75 -17.73
C ASP A 279 -18.70 -0.47 -17.07
N CYS A 280 -18.47 0.78 -16.63
CA CYS A 280 -17.28 1.15 -15.88
C CYS A 280 -17.14 0.37 -14.57
N PHE A 281 -18.25 0.16 -13.85
CA PHE A 281 -18.25 -0.63 -12.62
C PHE A 281 -17.92 -2.10 -12.85
N ARG A 282 -18.39 -2.72 -13.95
CA ARG A 282 -18.00 -4.09 -14.30
C ARG A 282 -16.51 -4.21 -14.58
N ALA A 283 -15.94 -3.26 -15.32
CA ALA A 283 -14.50 -3.22 -15.58
C ALA A 283 -13.71 -3.05 -14.26
N TYR A 284 -14.15 -2.13 -13.40
CA TYR A 284 -13.60 -1.91 -12.07
C TYR A 284 -13.61 -3.18 -11.21
N GLU A 285 -14.75 -3.86 -11.10
CA GLU A 285 -14.90 -5.08 -10.29
C GLU A 285 -14.00 -6.21 -10.79
N PHE A 286 -13.91 -6.37 -12.12
CA PHE A 286 -13.02 -7.33 -12.74
C PHE A 286 -11.55 -7.09 -12.34
N MET A 287 -11.05 -5.87 -12.49
CA MET A 287 -9.64 -5.57 -12.17
C MET A 287 -9.36 -5.57 -10.66
N MET A 288 -10.29 -5.08 -9.84
CA MET A 288 -10.15 -5.11 -8.38
C MET A 288 -10.07 -6.55 -7.88
N HIS A 289 -10.88 -7.47 -8.43
CA HIS A 289 -10.80 -8.89 -8.11
C HIS A 289 -9.41 -9.45 -8.43
N ARG A 290 -8.89 -9.22 -9.64
CA ARG A 290 -7.57 -9.71 -10.07
C ARG A 290 -6.43 -9.24 -9.19
N VAL A 291 -6.42 -7.96 -8.80
CA VAL A 291 -5.38 -7.43 -7.91
C VAL A 291 -5.45 -8.00 -6.51
N LEU A 292 -6.66 -8.19 -5.96
CA LEU A 292 -6.79 -8.80 -4.64
C LEU A 292 -6.39 -10.28 -4.67
N GLU A 293 -6.66 -11.00 -5.76
CA GLU A 293 -6.14 -12.35 -6.00
C GLU A 293 -4.61 -12.37 -6.09
N GLY A 294 -4.01 -11.47 -6.86
CA GLY A 294 -2.56 -11.38 -7.02
C GLY A 294 -1.83 -11.08 -5.70
N ILE A 295 -2.36 -10.15 -4.90
CA ILE A 295 -1.83 -9.87 -3.55
C ILE A 295 -1.99 -11.08 -2.61
N ASN A 296 -3.13 -11.79 -2.67
CA ASN A 296 -3.33 -13.00 -1.88
C ASN A 296 -2.35 -14.11 -2.28
N TYR A 297 -2.10 -14.26 -3.57
CA TYR A 297 -1.12 -15.20 -4.09
C TYR A 297 0.30 -14.86 -3.62
N ALA A 298 0.66 -13.57 -3.61
CA ALA A 298 1.94 -13.11 -3.06
C ALA A 298 2.08 -13.46 -1.56
N VAL A 299 1.00 -13.33 -0.78
CA VAL A 299 0.96 -13.76 0.63
C VAL A 299 1.13 -15.28 0.77
N GLU A 300 0.47 -16.05 -0.10
CA GLU A 300 0.58 -17.51 -0.13
C GLU A 300 2.03 -17.94 -0.42
N ILE A 301 2.66 -17.38 -1.46
CA ILE A 301 4.07 -17.61 -1.78
C ILE A 301 4.97 -17.23 -0.59
N ALA A 302 4.79 -16.01 -0.06
CA ALA A 302 5.58 -15.50 1.06
C ALA A 302 5.40 -16.32 2.35
N SER A 303 4.30 -17.05 2.50
CA SER A 303 4.05 -17.92 3.65
C SER A 303 4.37 -19.40 3.39
N GLY A 304 4.73 -19.77 2.17
CA GLY A 304 4.88 -21.17 1.77
C GLY A 304 3.56 -21.94 1.86
N GLY A 305 2.44 -21.29 1.55
CA GLY A 305 1.09 -21.86 1.62
C GLY A 305 0.46 -21.91 3.02
N GLN A 306 1.11 -21.34 4.04
CA GLN A 306 0.60 -21.36 5.42
C GLN A 306 -0.45 -20.29 5.71
N ILE A 307 -0.46 -19.19 4.93
CA ILE A 307 -1.45 -18.12 5.02
C ILE A 307 -2.22 -18.11 3.71
N ILE A 308 -3.52 -18.43 3.79
CA ILE A 308 -4.46 -18.36 2.68
C ILE A 308 -5.53 -17.35 3.09
N LEU A 309 -5.72 -16.32 2.27
CA LEU A 309 -6.66 -15.24 2.53
C LEU A 309 -7.79 -15.28 1.51
N ASP A 310 -9.01 -14.99 1.96
CA ASP A 310 -10.08 -14.60 1.06
C ASP A 310 -9.82 -13.19 0.51
N LEU A 311 -10.58 -12.79 -0.51
CA LEU A 311 -10.40 -11.50 -1.20
C LEU A 311 -10.45 -10.30 -0.24
N ASP A 312 -11.48 -10.24 0.61
CA ASP A 312 -11.69 -9.12 1.53
C ASP A 312 -10.91 -9.25 2.86
N ASN A 313 -10.29 -10.41 3.14
CA ASN A 313 -9.59 -10.66 4.40
C ASN A 313 -8.26 -9.88 4.48
N THR A 314 -8.00 -9.25 5.61
CA THR A 314 -6.71 -8.57 5.88
C THR A 314 -5.74 -9.48 6.62
N ILE A 315 -4.44 -9.22 6.49
CA ILE A 315 -3.40 -9.98 7.21
C ILE A 315 -3.42 -9.68 8.73
N TYR A 316 -3.57 -8.40 9.09
CA TYR A 316 -3.63 -7.93 10.48
C TYR A 316 -4.96 -7.25 10.74
N ASN A 317 -5.36 -7.18 12.01
CA ASN A 317 -6.63 -6.57 12.37
C ASN A 317 -6.64 -5.07 12.06
N THR A 318 -7.63 -4.63 11.28
CA THR A 318 -7.82 -3.23 10.88
C THR A 318 -8.90 -2.52 11.70
N GLY A 319 -9.54 -3.23 12.63
CA GLY A 319 -10.63 -2.70 13.42
C GLY A 319 -11.79 -2.19 12.57
N ASN A 320 -12.30 -1.02 12.97
CA ASN A 320 -13.51 -0.44 12.38
C ASN A 320 -13.18 0.49 11.20
N ILE A 321 -12.01 0.34 10.56
CA ILE A 321 -11.65 1.19 9.41
C ILE A 321 -12.74 1.14 8.34
N PHE A 322 -13.38 -0.01 8.11
CA PHE A 322 -14.45 -0.17 7.10
C PHE A 322 -15.88 0.07 7.63
N GLU A 323 -16.08 -0.04 8.95
CA GLU A 323 -17.41 0.03 9.59
C GLU A 323 -17.95 1.45 9.79
N ILE A 324 -17.17 2.49 9.45
CA ILE A 324 -17.56 3.92 9.56
C ILE A 324 -17.96 4.49 8.22
#